data_AF-K6DQ26-F1
#
_entry.id   AF-K6DQ26-F1
#
_cell.length_a   1.000
_cell.length_b   1.000
_cell.length_c   1.000
_cell.angle_alpha   90.00
_cell.angle_beta   90.00
_cell.angle_gamma   90.00
#
_symmetry.space_group_name_H-M   'P 1'
#
loop_
_entity.id
_entity.type
_entity.pdbx_description
1 polymer ?
#
loop_
_entity_poly.entity_id
_entity_poly.type
_entity_poly.pdbx_seq_one_letter_code
_entity_poly.pdbx_strand_id
1 'polypeptide(L)'
;MIHSTKLLQMKLFFILCNINIVHYPKRTWYSLEFFRFQHLYYKVLRVLEAEGMHLKWNKLLIGFSTGIIAGALISQAAKKKTISSDVALSLAKKAFKENGPIDGSWIHMNPENIKKYNLPYKIYRGGITRTVNNEVEQYEFLVDAMTGTIIEVNPL
;
A
#
# COMPACT_ATOMS: atom_id res chain seq x y z
N MET A 1 11.31 52.77 6.59
CA MET A 1 10.77 52.39 5.26
C MET A 1 10.32 50.93 5.12
N ILE A 2 10.42 50.06 6.14
CA ILE A 2 10.13 48.61 6.04
C ILE A 2 8.73 48.23 6.59
N HIS A 3 8.08 49.12 7.34
CA HIS A 3 6.79 48.83 7.99
C HIS A 3 5.60 48.90 7.02
N SER A 4 5.71 49.67 5.93
CA SER A 4 4.64 49.88 4.95
C SER A 4 4.45 48.67 4.01
N THR A 5 5.52 47.93 3.71
CA THR A 5 5.49 46.81 2.75
C THR A 5 4.81 45.55 3.30
N LYS A 6 4.88 45.28 4.60
CA LYS A 6 4.14 44.17 5.24
C LYS A 6 2.63 44.41 5.25
N LEU A 7 2.20 45.66 5.49
CA LEU A 7 0.78 46.02 5.46
C LEU A 7 0.19 45.91 4.04
N LEU A 8 0.99 46.21 3.02
CA LEU A 8 0.59 46.12 1.62
C LEU A 8 0.43 44.65 1.16
N GLN A 9 1.35 43.76 1.55
CA GLN A 9 1.28 42.33 1.28
C GLN A 9 0.07 41.68 1.97
N MET A 10 -0.23 42.07 3.22
CA MET A 10 -1.38 41.54 3.96
C MET A 10 -2.72 42.02 3.38
N LYS A 11 -2.78 43.26 2.87
CA LYS A 11 -3.95 43.76 2.13
C LYS A 11 -4.11 43.09 0.76
N LEU A 12 -3.02 42.82 0.04
CA LEU A 12 -3.07 42.11 -1.26
C LEU A 12 -3.59 40.68 -1.11
N PHE A 13 -3.22 39.98 -0.03
CA PHE A 13 -3.70 38.63 0.27
C PHE A 13 -5.21 38.60 0.54
N PHE A 14 -5.74 39.60 1.25
CA PHE A 14 -7.18 39.75 1.46
C PHE A 14 -7.94 40.10 0.18
N ILE A 15 -7.36 40.92 -0.71
CA ILE A 15 -7.99 41.28 -1.99
C ILE A 15 -8.01 40.09 -2.97
N LEU A 16 -6.96 39.27 -3.00
CA LEU A 16 -6.91 38.07 -3.83
C LEU A 16 -7.86 36.96 -3.33
N CYS A 17 -8.15 36.90 -2.03
CA CYS A 17 -9.17 36.00 -1.48
C CYS A 17 -10.62 36.49 -1.71
N ASN A 18 -10.83 37.74 -2.14
CA ASN A 18 -12.16 38.33 -2.32
C ASN A 18 -12.64 38.33 -3.78
N ILE A 19 -11.84 37.83 -4.72
CA ILE A 19 -12.24 37.72 -6.13
C ILE A 19 -12.53 36.24 -6.43
N ASN A 20 -13.81 35.95 -6.62
CA ASN A 20 -14.46 34.66 -6.87
C ASN A 20 -14.96 33.88 -5.64
N ILE A 21 -15.82 34.52 -4.84
CA ILE A 21 -16.91 33.77 -4.20
C ILE A 21 -17.99 33.54 -5.27
N VAL A 22 -17.74 32.57 -6.16
CA VAL A 22 -18.80 31.96 -6.96
C VAL A 22 -19.70 31.21 -5.97
N HIS A 23 -20.95 31.63 -5.91
CA HIS A 23 -21.96 31.13 -4.99
C HIS A 23 -22.29 29.66 -5.28
N TYR A 24 -21.69 28.72 -4.56
CA TYR A 24 -22.05 27.30 -4.62
C TYR A 24 -23.00 26.92 -3.47
N PRO A 25 -24.12 26.24 -3.75
CA PRO A 25 -25.12 25.93 -2.74
C PRO A 25 -24.71 24.73 -1.88
N LYS A 26 -25.16 24.76 -0.63
CA LYS A 26 -24.84 23.87 0.49
C LYS A 26 -25.27 22.41 0.24
N ARG A 27 -24.30 21.47 0.16
CA ARG A 27 -24.38 20.12 0.79
C ARG A 27 -23.08 19.33 0.61
N THR A 28 -22.78 18.53 1.64
CA THR A 28 -21.82 17.40 1.76
C THR A 28 -20.35 17.67 2.15
N TRP A 29 -20.06 17.32 3.42
CA TRP A 29 -18.90 16.61 3.97
C TRP A 29 -17.47 16.97 3.53
N TYR A 30 -16.93 18.12 3.95
CA TYR A 30 -15.46 18.38 3.95
C TYR A 30 -14.96 19.33 5.06
N SER A 31 -15.63 19.44 6.22
CA SER A 31 -15.27 20.49 7.21
C SER A 31 -14.19 20.10 8.23
N LEU A 32 -13.95 18.82 8.54
CA LEU A 32 -13.00 18.45 9.61
C LEU A 32 -11.56 18.23 9.12
N GLU A 33 -11.36 17.69 7.93
CA GLU A 33 -10.02 17.53 7.34
C GLU A 33 -9.39 18.90 6.98
N PHE A 34 -10.21 19.84 6.49
CA PHE A 34 -9.74 21.18 6.12
C PHE A 34 -9.19 21.97 7.33
N PHE A 35 -9.87 21.89 8.48
CA PHE A 35 -9.41 22.53 9.72
C PHE A 35 -8.14 21.87 10.29
N ARG A 36 -7.98 20.55 10.17
CA ARG A 36 -6.75 19.86 10.59
C ARG A 36 -5.57 20.25 9.71
N PHE A 37 -5.80 20.41 8.41
CA PHE A 37 -4.77 20.85 7.47
C PHE A 37 -4.35 22.30 7.70
N GLN A 38 -5.30 23.21 7.93
CA GLN A 38 -4.96 24.59 8.31
C GLN A 38 -4.18 24.62 9.61
N HIS A 39 -4.59 23.87 10.63
CA HIS A 39 -3.89 23.85 11.90
C HIS A 39 -2.46 23.32 11.77
N LEU A 40 -2.26 22.27 10.97
CA LEU A 40 -0.93 21.73 10.68
C LEU A 40 -0.08 22.73 9.88
N TYR A 41 -0.66 23.37 8.86
CA TYR A 41 0.00 24.38 8.05
C TYR A 41 0.48 25.57 8.88
N TYR A 42 -0.39 26.15 9.72
CA TYR A 42 -0.01 27.24 10.62
C TYR A 42 0.99 26.78 11.70
N LYS A 43 0.94 25.51 12.14
CA LYS A 43 1.93 24.96 13.09
C LYS A 43 3.31 24.82 12.44
N VAL A 44 3.37 24.35 11.19
CA VAL A 44 4.60 24.30 10.40
C VAL A 44 5.13 25.70 10.14
N LEU A 45 4.29 26.64 9.69
CA LEU A 45 4.67 28.04 9.51
C LEU A 45 5.20 28.69 10.79
N ARG A 46 4.57 28.41 11.95
CA ARG A 46 5.04 28.94 13.23
C ARG A 46 6.40 28.38 13.64
N VAL A 47 6.70 27.12 13.32
CA VAL A 47 8.03 26.52 13.55
C VAL A 47 9.07 27.14 12.63
N LEU A 48 8.71 27.40 11.38
CA LEU A 48 9.60 28.06 10.41
C LEU A 48 9.85 29.55 10.73
N GLU A 49 8.94 30.20 11.48
CA GLU A 49 9.03 31.61 11.85
C GLU A 49 9.61 31.84 13.26
N ALA A 50 9.50 30.86 14.17
CA ALA A 50 10.02 30.95 15.54
C ALA A 50 11.54 30.83 15.63
N GLU A 51 12.18 30.20 14.65
CA GLU A 51 13.62 30.30 14.47
C GLU A 51 13.88 31.37 13.41
N GLY A 52 14.75 32.36 13.67
CA GLY A 52 15.19 33.34 12.67
C GLY A 52 15.98 32.65 11.56
N MET A 53 15.30 31.91 10.70
CA MET A 53 15.91 30.93 9.82
C MET A 53 16.55 31.61 8.62
N HIS A 54 17.87 31.83 8.71
CA HIS A 54 18.73 31.83 7.53
C HIS A 54 18.89 30.38 7.01
N LEU A 55 17.78 29.68 6.76
CA LEU A 55 17.81 28.35 6.16
C LEU A 55 18.11 28.51 4.69
N LYS A 56 19.35 28.19 4.34
CA LYS A 56 19.81 28.14 2.96
C LYS A 56 18.89 27.17 2.22
N TRP A 57 18.20 27.64 1.19
CA TRP A 57 17.33 26.81 0.33
C TRP A 57 18.01 25.51 -0.10
N ASN A 58 19.34 25.52 -0.27
CA ASN A 58 20.13 24.33 -0.56
C ASN A 58 20.00 23.23 0.51
N LYS A 59 19.94 23.58 1.81
CA LYS A 59 19.73 22.62 2.90
C LYS A 59 18.31 22.04 2.90
N LEU A 60 17.31 22.87 2.59
CA LEU A 60 15.92 22.40 2.43
C LEU A 60 15.80 21.45 1.23
N LEU A 61 16.42 21.80 0.11
CA LEU A 61 16.45 20.96 -1.08
C LEU A 61 17.15 19.63 -0.81
N ILE A 62 18.28 19.64 -0.09
CA ILE A 62 18.99 18.42 0.32
C ILE A 62 18.11 17.55 1.23
N GLY A 63 17.42 18.14 2.21
CA GLY A 63 16.51 17.40 3.09
C GLY A 63 15.34 16.79 2.32
N PHE A 64 14.74 17.56 1.42
CA PHE A 64 13.62 17.13 0.59
C PHE A 64 14.02 16.01 -0.38
N SER A 65 15.14 16.17 -1.10
CA SER A 65 15.63 15.15 -2.03
C SER A 65 16.00 13.86 -1.30
N THR A 66 16.65 13.97 -0.14
CA THR A 66 17.00 12.80 0.68
C THR A 66 15.74 12.07 1.17
N GLY A 67 14.71 12.82 1.57
CA GLY A 67 13.41 12.25 1.95
C GLY A 67 12.73 11.48 0.80
N ILE A 68 12.74 12.03 -0.41
CA ILE A 68 12.19 11.35 -1.59
C ILE A 68 12.94 10.04 -1.88
N ILE A 69 14.28 10.09 -1.90
CA ILE A 69 15.12 8.92 -2.19
C ILE A 69 14.88 7.83 -1.14
N ALA A 70 14.93 8.18 0.15
CA ALA A 70 14.67 7.24 1.22
C ALA A 70 13.26 6.63 1.13
N GLY A 71 12.24 7.45 0.85
CA GLY A 71 10.87 6.98 0.65
C GLY A 71 10.73 6.00 -0.52
N ALA A 72 11.40 6.26 -1.64
CA ALA A 72 11.40 5.37 -2.80
C ALA A 72 12.07 4.02 -2.51
N LEU A 73 13.18 4.01 -1.75
CA LEU A 73 13.85 2.76 -1.36
C LEU A 73 12.97 1.92 -0.43
N ILE A 74 12.36 2.55 0.59
CA ILE A 74 11.44 1.89 1.52
C ILE A 74 10.23 1.31 0.75
N SER A 75 9.66 2.07 -0.19
CA SER A 75 8.53 1.60 -1.00
C SER A 75 8.88 0.36 -1.83
N GLN A 76 10.09 0.31 -2.39
CA GLN A 76 10.54 -0.86 -3.15
C GLN A 76 10.77 -2.08 -2.26
N ALA A 77 11.36 -1.88 -1.08
CA ALA A 77 11.51 -2.96 -0.10
C ALA A 77 10.15 -3.45 0.43
N ALA A 78 9.14 -2.56 0.51
CA ALA A 78 7.78 -2.90 0.91
C ALA A 78 6.98 -3.64 -0.19
N LYS A 79 7.47 -3.71 -1.44
CA LYS A 79 6.83 -4.54 -2.47
C LYS A 79 6.99 -6.00 -2.07
N LYS A 80 5.90 -6.57 -1.54
CA LYS A 80 5.87 -7.97 -1.14
C LYS A 80 6.12 -8.85 -2.37
N LYS A 81 7.25 -9.56 -2.37
CA LYS A 81 7.67 -10.46 -3.44
C LYS A 81 6.87 -11.76 -3.34
N THR A 82 6.35 -12.25 -4.46
CA THR A 82 5.74 -13.58 -4.51
C THR A 82 6.82 -14.65 -4.49
N ILE A 83 6.55 -15.78 -3.85
CA ILE A 83 7.37 -16.99 -3.97
C ILE A 83 7.21 -17.57 -5.39
N SER A 84 8.15 -18.40 -5.82
CA SER A 84 7.99 -19.12 -7.09
C SER A 84 6.95 -20.24 -6.96
N SER A 85 6.36 -20.65 -8.09
CA SER A 85 5.43 -21.78 -8.16
C SER A 85 6.05 -23.07 -7.64
N ASP A 86 7.35 -23.31 -7.90
CA ASP A 86 8.03 -24.52 -7.42
C ASP A 86 8.14 -24.57 -5.90
N VAL A 87 8.41 -23.43 -5.26
CA VAL A 87 8.45 -23.30 -3.80
C VAL A 87 7.04 -23.50 -3.24
N ALA A 88 6.03 -22.88 -3.85
CA ALA A 88 4.62 -23.06 -3.45
C ALA A 88 4.18 -24.53 -3.53
N LEU A 89 4.51 -25.21 -4.64
CA LEU A 89 4.21 -26.63 -4.85
C LEU A 89 4.95 -27.52 -3.84
N SER A 90 6.20 -27.19 -3.51
CA SER A 90 6.98 -27.91 -2.50
C SER A 90 6.34 -27.81 -1.11
N LEU A 91 5.90 -26.61 -0.73
CA LEU A 91 5.20 -26.37 0.54
C LEU A 91 3.85 -27.09 0.60
N ALA A 92 3.07 -27.04 -0.48
CA ALA A 92 1.82 -27.79 -0.58
C ALA A 92 2.04 -29.29 -0.41
N LYS A 93 2.99 -29.88 -1.16
CA LYS A 93 3.36 -31.29 -1.03
C LYS A 93 3.76 -31.65 0.40
N LYS A 94 4.50 -30.78 1.09
CA LYS A 94 4.89 -31.02 2.48
C LYS A 94 3.68 -31.11 3.39
N ALA A 95 2.70 -30.22 3.25
CA ALA A 95 1.46 -30.25 4.02
C ALA A 95 0.60 -31.50 3.72
N PHE A 96 0.50 -31.90 2.45
CA PHE A 96 -0.27 -33.09 2.08
C PHE A 96 0.41 -34.41 2.49
N LYS A 97 1.75 -34.47 2.52
CA LYS A 97 2.51 -35.65 2.95
C LYS A 97 2.22 -36.06 4.40
N GLU A 98 1.80 -35.14 5.25
CA GLU A 98 1.38 -35.46 6.62
C GLU A 98 0.16 -36.39 6.65
N ASN A 99 -0.62 -36.44 5.57
CA ASN A 99 -1.84 -37.23 5.44
C ASN A 99 -1.70 -38.43 4.50
N GLY A 100 -0.48 -38.78 4.05
CA GLY A 100 -0.23 -39.95 3.20
C GLY A 100 0.79 -39.73 2.08
N PRO A 101 1.18 -40.81 1.37
CA PRO A 101 2.04 -40.71 0.20
C PRO A 101 1.36 -39.91 -0.93
N ILE A 102 2.16 -39.22 -1.73
CA ILE A 102 1.69 -38.45 -2.89
C ILE A 102 2.20 -39.15 -4.14
N ASP A 103 1.30 -39.45 -5.07
CA ASP A 103 1.60 -40.13 -6.33
C ASP A 103 1.90 -39.13 -7.45
N GLY A 104 1.22 -37.98 -7.44
CA GLY A 104 1.35 -36.96 -8.47
C GLY A 104 1.06 -35.55 -7.96
N SER A 105 1.61 -34.54 -8.65
CA SER A 105 1.36 -33.14 -8.34
C SER A 105 1.58 -32.22 -9.53
N TRP A 106 0.78 -31.16 -9.65
CA TRP A 106 0.96 -30.10 -10.65
C TRP A 106 0.69 -28.71 -10.05
N ILE A 107 1.22 -27.66 -10.67
CA ILE A 107 0.95 -26.27 -10.30
C ILE A 107 0.99 -25.37 -11.53
N HIS A 108 0.11 -24.38 -11.59
CA HIS A 108 0.17 -23.32 -12.59
C HIS A 108 1.26 -22.31 -12.22
N MET A 109 2.13 -21.98 -13.18
CA MET A 109 3.24 -21.04 -12.97
C MET A 109 2.78 -19.59 -12.81
N ASN A 110 1.61 -19.25 -13.37
CA ASN A 110 1.10 -17.90 -13.34
C ASN A 110 0.15 -17.71 -12.15
N PRO A 111 0.45 -16.80 -11.22
CA PRO A 111 -0.43 -16.54 -10.10
C PRO A 111 -1.67 -15.74 -10.54
N GLU A 112 -2.82 -16.07 -9.97
CA GLU A 112 -4.12 -15.44 -10.24
C GLU A 112 -4.56 -14.56 -9.07
N ASN A 113 -5.28 -13.48 -9.34
CA ASN A 113 -5.90 -12.68 -8.29
C ASN A 113 -7.36 -13.13 -8.09
N ILE A 114 -7.70 -13.55 -6.88
CA ILE A 114 -9.05 -13.95 -6.51
C ILE A 114 -9.55 -13.11 -5.33
N LYS A 115 -10.86 -13.05 -5.14
CA LYS A 115 -11.47 -12.50 -3.91
C LYS A 115 -12.17 -13.63 -3.18
N LYS A 116 -11.76 -13.88 -1.94
CA LYS A 116 -12.40 -14.87 -1.06
C LYS A 116 -12.67 -14.23 0.29
N TYR A 117 -13.87 -14.43 0.84
CA TYR A 117 -14.29 -13.79 2.10
C TYR A 117 -14.07 -12.27 2.12
N ASN A 118 -14.34 -11.59 1.00
CA ASN A 118 -14.07 -10.16 0.80
C ASN A 118 -12.59 -9.73 0.91
N LEU A 119 -11.65 -10.67 0.99
CA LEU A 119 -10.21 -10.41 1.00
C LEU A 119 -9.59 -10.72 -0.37
N PRO A 120 -8.75 -9.83 -0.92
CA PRO A 120 -8.02 -10.11 -2.14
C PRO A 120 -6.84 -11.04 -1.85
N TYR A 121 -6.73 -12.12 -2.61
CA TYR A 121 -5.60 -13.04 -2.57
C TYR A 121 -4.94 -13.13 -3.94
N LYS A 122 -3.62 -13.26 -3.93
CA LYS A 122 -2.86 -13.66 -5.10
C LYS A 122 -2.44 -15.11 -4.90
N ILE A 123 -2.87 -16.00 -5.78
CA ILE A 123 -2.82 -17.44 -5.53
C ILE A 123 -2.16 -18.21 -6.67
N TYR A 124 -1.60 -19.36 -6.35
CA TYR A 124 -1.30 -20.41 -7.31
C TYR A 124 -2.36 -21.50 -7.22
N ARG A 125 -2.80 -22.01 -8.38
CA ARG A 125 -3.61 -23.22 -8.48
C ARG A 125 -2.72 -24.41 -8.71
N GLY A 126 -3.00 -25.51 -8.02
CA GLY A 126 -2.34 -26.77 -8.26
C GLY A 126 -3.23 -27.93 -7.85
N GLY A 127 -2.72 -29.13 -8.03
CA GLY A 127 -3.41 -30.32 -7.58
C GLY A 127 -2.43 -31.38 -7.10
N ILE A 128 -2.96 -32.27 -6.24
CA ILE A 128 -2.26 -33.48 -5.82
C ILE A 128 -3.13 -34.70 -6.12
N THR A 129 -2.46 -35.82 -6.38
CA THR A 129 -3.10 -37.14 -6.46
C THR A 129 -2.43 -38.04 -5.44
N ARG A 130 -3.22 -38.79 -4.68
CA ARG A 130 -2.75 -39.76 -3.70
C ARG A 130 -3.60 -41.02 -3.70
N THR A 131 -2.99 -42.13 -3.32
CA THR A 131 -3.69 -43.40 -3.12
C THR A 131 -3.80 -43.70 -1.63
N VAL A 132 -5.02 -43.77 -1.12
CA VAL A 132 -5.33 -44.10 0.27
C VAL A 132 -6.29 -45.29 0.27
N ASN A 133 -5.98 -46.34 1.03
CA ASN A 133 -6.83 -47.55 1.11
C ASN A 133 -7.20 -48.16 -0.26
N ASN A 134 -6.25 -48.20 -1.21
CA ASN A 134 -6.47 -48.63 -2.59
C ASN A 134 -7.42 -47.77 -3.43
N GLU A 135 -7.86 -46.61 -2.93
CA GLU A 135 -8.64 -45.63 -3.68
C GLU A 135 -7.78 -44.43 -4.07
N VAL A 136 -7.94 -43.96 -5.31
CA VAL A 136 -7.25 -42.79 -5.83
C VAL A 136 -8.07 -41.56 -5.48
N GLU A 137 -7.50 -40.68 -4.66
CA GLU A 137 -8.06 -39.37 -4.33
C GLU A 137 -7.29 -38.28 -5.06
N GLN A 138 -8.02 -37.34 -5.65
CA GLN A 138 -7.45 -36.18 -6.31
C GLN A 138 -8.01 -34.90 -5.69
N TYR A 139 -7.12 -33.94 -5.46
CA TYR A 139 -7.47 -32.65 -4.87
C TYR A 139 -6.91 -31.52 -5.71
N GLU A 140 -7.71 -30.48 -5.90
CA GLU A 140 -7.24 -29.15 -6.30
C GLU A 140 -6.98 -28.32 -5.04
N PHE A 141 -5.86 -27.61 -5.00
CA PHE A 141 -5.54 -26.68 -3.92
C PHE A 141 -5.26 -25.28 -4.44
N LEU A 142 -5.60 -24.29 -3.63
CA LEU A 142 -5.24 -22.88 -3.83
C LEU A 142 -4.21 -22.48 -2.78
N VAL A 143 -3.06 -21.97 -3.20
CA VAL A 143 -1.97 -21.57 -2.31
C VAL A 143 -1.68 -20.08 -2.46
N ASP A 144 -1.50 -19.38 -1.34
CA ASP A 144 -1.08 -17.98 -1.33
C ASP A 144 0.30 -17.83 -1.99
N ALA A 145 0.38 -17.02 -3.04
CA ALA A 145 1.62 -16.75 -3.77
C ALA A 145 2.64 -15.93 -2.96
N MET A 146 2.27 -15.42 -1.79
CA MET A 146 3.13 -14.60 -0.93
C MET A 146 3.76 -15.43 0.19
N THR A 147 2.99 -16.32 0.80
CA THR A 147 3.42 -17.10 1.97
C THR A 147 3.59 -18.59 1.69
N GLY A 148 2.97 -19.11 0.63
CA GLY A 148 2.89 -20.55 0.37
C GLY A 148 1.88 -21.29 1.25
N THR A 149 1.01 -20.56 1.94
CA THR A 149 -0.06 -21.15 2.77
C THR A 149 -1.20 -21.68 1.89
N ILE A 150 -1.69 -22.88 2.18
CA ILE A 150 -2.88 -23.43 1.52
C ILE A 150 -4.11 -22.66 2.02
N ILE A 151 -4.82 -22.02 1.09
CA ILE A 151 -6.05 -21.25 1.33
C ILE A 151 -7.28 -22.15 1.23
N GLU A 152 -7.24 -23.12 0.32
CA GLU A 152 -8.36 -23.99 0.02
C GLU A 152 -7.88 -25.31 -0.58
N VAL A 153 -8.64 -26.36 -0.29
CA VAL A 153 -8.48 -27.69 -0.88
C VAL A 153 -9.87 -28.19 -1.25
N ASN A 154 -10.04 -28.56 -2.52
CA ASN A 154 -11.29 -29.06 -3.08
C ASN A 154 -11.05 -30.46 -3.67
N PRO A 155 -11.87 -31.47 -3.36
CA PRO A 155 -11.79 -32.76 -4.05
C PRO A 155 -12.19 -32.61 -5.53
N LEU A 156 -11.55 -33.40 -6.40
CA LEU A 156 -11.85 -33.50 -7.83
C LEU A 156 -12.62 -34.78 -8.16
#